data_AF-A0A3D2Z105-F1
#
_entry.id   AF-A0A3D2Z105-F1
#
_cell.length_a   1.000
_cell.length_b   1.000
_cell.length_c   1.000
_cell.angle_alpha   90.00
_cell.angle_beta   90.00
_cell.angle_gamma   90.00
#
_symmetry.space_group_name_H-M   'P 1'
#
loop_
_entity.id
_entity.type
_entity.pdbx_description
1 polymer ?
#
loop_
_entity_poly.entity_id
_entity_poly.type
_entity_poly.pdbx_seq_one_letter_code
_entity_poly.pdbx_strand_id
1 'polypeptide(L)'
;MIVAACADIHDNIWALERALPRMAEADVFIFCGDFCAPFTLVQLAEGTEGKPLHLVWGNNDGDRHLLTQNAGRFEHVVLHGELARFELGELRVAVNHYPDIATGLADSGQFDLVLYGHDHVPFEEQRQTGNGPCLLANPGEIMARFGATTFRLIDTDSRKTELITVD
;
A
#
# COMPACT_ATOMS: atom_id res chain seq x y z
N MET A 1 5.93 -12.89 -8.34
CA MET A 1 6.36 -12.12 -7.14
C MET A 1 5.12 -11.77 -6.34
N ILE A 2 5.17 -11.80 -5.00
CA ILE A 2 4.04 -11.45 -4.13
C ILE A 2 4.19 -10.04 -3.56
N VAL A 3 3.19 -9.20 -3.76
CA VAL A 3 3.09 -7.85 -3.19
C VAL A 3 2.10 -7.85 -2.03
N ALA A 4 2.49 -7.35 -0.87
CA ALA A 4 1.58 -7.00 0.22
C ALA A 4 1.25 -5.50 0.17
N ALA A 5 -0.01 -5.16 -0.10
CA ALA A 5 -0.51 -3.80 -0.05
C ALA A 5 -1.33 -3.59 1.23
N CYS A 6 -1.05 -2.52 1.98
CA CYS A 6 -1.81 -2.09 3.14
C CYS A 6 -1.93 -0.56 3.18
N ALA A 7 -2.84 -0.04 3.99
CA ALA A 7 -3.10 1.39 4.14
C ALA A 7 -3.72 1.69 5.51
N ASP A 8 -3.83 2.98 5.84
CA ASP A 8 -4.73 3.46 6.88
C ASP A 8 -4.51 2.72 8.22
N ILE A 9 -3.29 2.79 8.75
CA ILE A 9 -2.93 2.19 10.05
C ILE A 9 -3.42 3.08 11.20
N HIS A 10 -3.36 4.40 11.02
CA HIS A 10 -3.86 5.40 11.98
C HIS A 10 -3.43 5.09 13.43
N ASP A 11 -2.14 4.89 13.64
CA ASP A 11 -1.53 4.60 14.95
C ASP A 11 -1.97 3.31 15.65
N ASN A 12 -2.77 2.45 14.99
CA ASN A 12 -3.17 1.18 15.54
C ASN A 12 -2.05 0.12 15.42
N ILE A 13 -0.99 0.32 16.19
CA ILE A 13 0.22 -0.51 16.22
C ILE A 13 -0.06 -1.97 16.60
N TRP A 14 -1.12 -2.22 17.37
CA TRP A 14 -1.52 -3.57 17.75
C TRP A 14 -2.22 -4.31 16.61
N ALA A 15 -3.03 -3.61 15.81
CA ALA A 15 -3.57 -4.18 14.58
C ALA A 15 -2.46 -4.47 13.57
N LEU A 16 -1.51 -3.54 13.42
CA LEU A 16 -0.34 -3.74 12.58
C LEU A 16 0.50 -4.94 13.04
N GLU A 17 0.75 -5.08 14.34
CA GLU A 17 1.48 -6.20 14.95
C GLU A 17 0.84 -7.56 14.61
N ARG A 18 -0.49 -7.64 14.63
CA ARG A 18 -1.23 -8.86 14.24
C ARG A 18 -1.21 -9.11 12.73
N ALA A 19 -1.20 -8.05 11.92
CA ALA A 19 -1.26 -8.16 10.46
C ALA A 19 0.09 -8.52 9.83
N LEU A 20 1.21 -7.98 10.34
CA LEU A 20 2.55 -8.18 9.77
C LEU A 20 2.93 -9.66 9.57
N PRO A 21 2.75 -10.58 10.54
CA PRO A 21 3.06 -12.00 10.33
C PRO A 21 2.23 -12.65 9.20
N ARG A 22 1.06 -12.10 8.88
CA ARG A 22 0.18 -12.59 7.81
C ARG A 22 0.65 -12.13 6.42
N MET A 23 1.57 -11.17 6.35
CA MET A 23 2.19 -10.68 5.12
C MET A 23 3.57 -11.32 4.86
N ALA A 24 4.00 -12.31 5.65
CA ALA A 24 5.38 -12.79 5.66
C ALA A 24 5.86 -13.39 4.32
N GLU A 25 4.94 -13.87 3.47
CA GLU A 25 5.26 -14.40 2.15
C GLU A 25 5.45 -13.33 1.06
N ALA A 26 5.15 -12.06 1.37
CA ALA A 26 5.36 -10.98 0.42
C ALA A 26 6.84 -10.79 0.11
N ASP A 27 7.16 -10.54 -1.15
CA ASP A 27 8.48 -10.15 -1.63
C ASP A 27 8.67 -8.62 -1.53
N VAL A 28 7.58 -7.87 -1.69
CA VAL A 28 7.55 -6.39 -1.70
C VAL A 28 6.33 -5.89 -0.95
N PHE A 29 6.47 -4.80 -0.22
CA PHE A 29 5.40 -4.12 0.50
C PHE A 29 5.07 -2.77 -0.12
N ILE A 30 3.79 -2.44 -0.16
CA ILE A 30 3.28 -1.13 -0.59
C ILE A 30 2.35 -0.60 0.49
N PHE A 31 2.62 0.61 0.94
CA PHE A 31 1.77 1.32 1.90
C PHE A 31 1.09 2.51 1.21
N CYS A 32 -0.25 2.54 1.25
CA CYS A 32 -1.05 3.50 0.49
C CYS A 32 -1.41 4.76 1.29
N GLY A 33 -0.70 5.07 2.38
CA GLY A 33 -0.82 6.31 3.15
C GLY A 33 -1.57 6.16 4.48
N ASP A 34 -1.47 7.21 5.29
CA ASP A 34 -2.06 7.35 6.63
C ASP A 34 -1.44 6.44 7.69
N PHE A 35 -0.16 6.73 8.00
CA PHE A 35 0.49 6.26 9.21
C PHE A 35 -0.09 6.95 10.46
N CYS A 36 -0.30 8.28 10.34
CA CYS A 36 -0.49 9.26 11.40
C CYS A 36 0.81 9.61 12.15
N ALA A 37 1.28 8.75 13.06
CA ALA A 37 2.45 9.04 13.88
C ALA A 37 3.74 8.38 13.32
N PRO A 38 4.91 9.02 13.55
CA PRO A 38 6.19 8.51 13.04
C PRO A 38 6.60 7.13 13.57
N PHE A 39 6.11 6.68 14.73
CA PHE A 39 6.43 5.34 15.25
C PHE A 39 5.74 4.23 14.45
N THR A 40 4.59 4.52 13.84
CA THR A 40 3.83 3.57 13.03
C THR A 40 4.62 3.16 11.79
N LEU A 41 5.27 4.13 11.15
CA LEU A 41 6.20 3.87 10.04
C LEU A 41 7.37 2.99 10.48
N VAL A 42 7.97 3.26 11.65
CA VAL A 42 9.09 2.48 12.18
C VAL A 42 8.69 1.03 12.38
N GLN A 43 7.54 0.78 13.02
CA GLN A 43 7.05 -0.59 13.22
C GLN A 43 6.77 -1.30 11.89
N LEU A 44 6.15 -0.60 10.91
CA LEU A 44 5.93 -1.18 9.58
C LEU A 44 7.27 -1.56 8.93
N ALA A 45 8.23 -0.64 8.91
CA ALA A 45 9.53 -0.84 8.28
C ALA A 45 10.36 -1.96 8.93
N GLU A 46 10.31 -2.11 10.25
CA GLU A 46 10.93 -3.22 10.98
C GLU A 46 10.21 -4.54 10.67
N GLY A 47 8.88 -4.51 10.61
CA GLY A 47 8.03 -5.67 10.31
C GLY A 47 8.16 -6.23 8.90
N THR A 48 8.68 -5.47 7.93
CA THR A 48 8.98 -5.99 6.59
C THR A 48 10.30 -6.77 6.52
N GLU A 49 11.06 -6.87 7.62
CA GLU A 49 12.29 -7.67 7.73
C GLU A 49 13.33 -7.35 6.64
N GLY A 50 13.43 -6.08 6.25
CA GLY A 50 14.39 -5.62 5.22
C GLY A 50 13.92 -5.82 3.77
N LYS A 51 12.72 -6.35 3.56
CA LYS A 51 12.13 -6.47 2.21
C LYS A 51 11.67 -5.10 1.69
N PRO A 52 11.76 -4.83 0.37
CA PRO A 52 11.42 -3.54 -0.20
C PRO A 52 10.05 -3.03 0.24
N LEU A 53 10.00 -1.77 0.68
CA LEU A 53 8.79 -1.12 1.17
C LEU A 53 8.62 0.24 0.47
N HIS A 54 7.56 0.37 -0.32
CA HIS A 54 7.20 1.60 -1.02
C HIS A 54 6.07 2.34 -0.30
N LEU A 55 6.28 3.62 -0.01
CA LEU A 55 5.37 4.45 0.78
C LEU A 55 4.88 5.65 -0.03
N VAL A 56 3.61 5.99 0.12
CA VAL A 56 3.08 7.32 -0.24
C VAL A 56 2.48 8.00 0.99
N TRP A 57 2.35 9.32 0.93
CA TRP A 57 1.63 10.09 1.93
C TRP A 57 0.14 9.82 1.88
N GLY A 58 -0.47 9.74 3.05
CA GLY A 58 -1.89 9.99 3.22
C GLY A 58 -2.18 11.40 3.71
N ASN A 59 -3.47 11.74 3.78
CA ASN A 59 -3.89 13.09 4.14
C ASN A 59 -3.78 13.39 5.65
N ASN A 60 -3.65 12.36 6.49
CA ASN A 60 -3.48 12.48 7.94
C ASN A 60 -2.01 12.43 8.39
N ASP A 61 -1.08 12.17 7.49
CA ASP A 61 0.36 12.19 7.78
C ASP A 61 0.85 13.63 8.04
N GLY A 62 0.79 14.05 9.31
CA GLY A 62 1.09 15.42 9.75
C GLY A 62 2.57 15.71 9.93
N ASP A 63 3.29 14.88 10.69
CA ASP A 63 4.74 15.06 10.92
C ASP A 63 5.57 14.46 9.79
N ARG A 64 5.39 15.01 8.58
CA ARG A 64 6.10 14.57 7.37
C ARG A 64 7.60 14.69 7.52
N HIS A 65 8.09 15.63 8.33
CA HIS A 65 9.53 15.79 8.57
C HIS A 65 10.10 14.58 9.30
N LEU A 66 9.53 14.21 10.45
CA LEU A 66 10.01 13.07 11.22
C LEU A 66 9.69 11.74 10.54
N LEU A 67 8.55 11.62 9.85
CA LEU A 67 8.25 10.46 9.00
C LEU A 67 9.33 10.26 7.91
N THR A 68 9.73 11.34 7.23
CA THR A 68 10.80 11.29 6.20
C THR A 68 12.14 10.89 6.81
N GLN A 69 12.50 11.46 7.96
CA GLN A 69 13.73 11.08 8.69
C GLN A 69 13.69 9.61 9.10
N ASN A 70 12.55 9.12 9.57
CA ASN A 70 12.39 7.73 9.97
C ASN A 70 12.48 6.78 8.78
N ALA A 71 11.82 7.09 7.66
CA ALA A 71 11.96 6.32 6.43
C ALA A 71 13.43 6.22 5.98
N GLY A 72 14.17 7.34 6.00
CA GLY A 72 15.57 7.39 5.60
C GLY A 72 16.55 6.62 6.50
N ARG A 73 16.11 6.08 7.64
CA ARG A 73 16.92 5.18 8.49
C ARG A 73 16.96 3.74 7.96
N PHE A 74 16.10 3.39 7.01
CA PHE A 74 15.94 2.04 6.48
C PHE A 74 16.27 2.01 4.98
N GLU A 75 17.31 1.27 4.60
CA GLU A 75 17.78 1.22 3.19
C GLU A 75 16.74 0.61 2.23
N HIS A 76 15.86 -0.25 2.75
CA HIS A 76 14.80 -0.92 1.98
C HIS A 76 13.51 -0.10 1.85
N VAL A 77 13.45 1.10 2.44
CA VAL A 77 12.25 1.95 2.45
C VAL A 77 12.39 3.08 1.44
N VAL A 78 11.39 3.21 0.56
CA VAL A 78 11.30 4.30 -0.42
C VAL A 78 10.01 5.07 -0.19
N LEU A 79 10.15 6.30 0.30
CA LEU A 79 9.05 7.25 0.45
C LEU A 79 8.96 8.13 -0.81
N HIS A 80 7.91 7.90 -1.61
CA HIS A 80 7.73 8.54 -2.93
C HIS A 80 7.06 9.92 -2.87
N GLY A 81 6.61 10.35 -1.69
CA GLY A 81 5.79 11.54 -1.55
C GLY A 81 4.32 11.25 -1.83
N GLU A 82 3.63 12.12 -2.57
CA GLU A 82 2.19 11.99 -2.83
C GLU A 82 1.84 10.89 -3.84
N LEU A 83 2.78 10.53 -4.72
CA LEU A 83 2.52 9.64 -5.84
C LEU A 83 3.75 8.78 -6.12
N ALA A 84 3.61 7.47 -6.01
CA ALA A 84 4.61 6.53 -6.45
C ALA A 84 4.37 6.12 -7.91
N ARG A 85 5.45 6.03 -8.69
CA ARG A 85 5.48 5.39 -10.01
C ARG A 85 6.75 4.57 -10.12
N PHE A 86 6.62 3.27 -10.32
CA PHE A 86 7.75 2.35 -10.37
C PHE A 86 7.36 1.06 -11.10
N GLU A 87 8.34 0.18 -11.30
CA GLU A 87 8.14 -1.10 -11.97
C GLU A 87 8.46 -2.25 -11.00
N LEU A 88 7.63 -3.30 -11.04
CA LEU A 88 7.88 -4.58 -10.39
C LEU A 88 8.02 -5.63 -11.48
N GLY A 89 9.27 -5.90 -11.90
CA GLY A 89 9.51 -6.64 -13.13
C GLY A 89 9.00 -5.84 -14.33
N GLU A 90 8.07 -6.41 -15.09
CA GLU A 90 7.42 -5.73 -16.23
C GLU A 90 6.11 -5.01 -15.85
N LEU A 91 5.68 -5.11 -14.58
CA LEU A 91 4.43 -4.51 -14.10
C LEU A 91 4.65 -3.02 -13.79
N ARG A 92 3.95 -2.13 -14.51
CA ARG A 92 3.97 -0.68 -14.23
C ARG A 92 3.01 -0.37 -13.09
N VAL A 93 3.54 0.12 -11.97
CA VAL A 93 2.78 0.36 -10.74
C VAL A 93 2.63 1.86 -10.50
N ALA A 94 1.43 2.28 -10.10
CA ALA A 94 1.21 3.58 -9.48
C ALA A 94 0.50 3.45 -8.13
N VAL A 95 0.83 4.35 -7.21
CA VAL A 95 0.18 4.39 -5.88
C VAL A 95 -0.14 5.84 -5.55
N ASN A 96 -1.38 6.12 -5.16
CA ASN A 96 -1.78 7.41 -4.62
C ASN A 96 -2.86 7.17 -3.57
N HIS A 97 -2.83 7.90 -2.46
CA HIS A 97 -3.78 7.68 -1.38
C HIS A 97 -5.24 7.90 -1.80
N TYR A 98 -5.53 8.88 -2.67
CA TYR A 98 -6.90 9.29 -3.00
C TYR A 98 -7.55 8.46 -4.11
N PRO A 99 -8.82 8.04 -3.94
CA PRO A 99 -9.55 7.19 -4.90
C PRO A 99 -9.75 7.85 -6.28
N ASP A 100 -10.08 9.14 -6.31
CA ASP A 100 -10.36 9.85 -7.57
C ASP A 100 -9.10 9.97 -8.45
N ILE A 101 -7.95 10.19 -7.82
CA ILE A 101 -6.66 10.25 -8.52
C ILE A 101 -6.27 8.85 -9.00
N ALA A 102 -6.41 7.83 -8.15
CA ALA A 102 -6.13 6.45 -8.50
C ALA A 102 -7.01 5.94 -9.64
N THR A 103 -8.29 6.30 -9.66
CA THR A 103 -9.23 6.03 -10.77
C THR A 103 -8.70 6.62 -12.08
N GLY A 104 -8.32 7.90 -12.10
CA GLY A 104 -7.76 8.52 -13.30
C GLY A 104 -6.43 7.90 -13.76
N LEU A 105 -5.61 7.45 -12.82
CA LEU A 105 -4.38 6.71 -13.12
C LEU A 105 -4.68 5.35 -13.76
N ALA A 106 -5.64 4.60 -13.24
CA ALA A 106 -6.04 3.30 -13.78
C ALA A 106 -6.65 3.42 -15.19
N ASP A 107 -7.39 4.49 -15.46
CA ASP A 107 -8.01 4.73 -16.77
C ASP A 107 -7.00 5.18 -17.84
N SER A 108 -5.81 5.65 -17.42
CA SER A 108 -4.83 6.26 -18.32
C SER A 108 -4.16 5.28 -19.31
N GLY A 109 -4.22 3.98 -19.05
CA GLY A 109 -3.47 2.96 -19.79
C GLY A 109 -1.95 3.03 -19.61
N GLN A 110 -1.45 3.79 -18.63
CA GLN A 110 -0.02 3.89 -18.33
C GLN A 110 0.45 2.87 -17.29
N PHE A 111 -0.48 2.25 -16.56
CA PHE A 111 -0.20 1.35 -15.44
C PHE A 111 -0.92 0.02 -15.61
N ASP A 112 -0.34 -1.01 -15.04
CA ASP A 112 -0.90 -2.36 -14.95
C ASP A 112 -1.49 -2.63 -13.55
N LEU A 113 -1.00 -1.92 -12.53
CA LEU A 113 -1.47 -1.95 -11.15
C LEU A 113 -1.54 -0.53 -10.58
N VAL A 114 -2.70 -0.17 -10.02
CA VAL A 114 -2.90 1.08 -9.29
C VAL A 114 -3.47 0.77 -7.91
N LEU A 115 -2.81 1.29 -6.88
CA LEU A 115 -3.19 1.11 -5.48
C LEU A 115 -3.56 2.44 -4.82
N TYR A 116 -4.54 2.41 -3.92
CA TYR A 116 -4.97 3.56 -3.12
C TYR A 116 -5.50 3.15 -1.74
N GLY A 117 -5.78 4.13 -0.88
CA GLY A 117 -6.35 3.95 0.47
C GLY A 117 -7.48 4.96 0.72
N HIS A 118 -7.40 5.71 1.82
CA HIS A 118 -8.22 6.91 2.12
C HIS A 118 -9.66 6.66 2.53
N ASP A 119 -10.41 5.86 1.78
CA ASP A 119 -11.83 5.60 2.09
C ASP A 119 -12.04 4.43 3.05
N HIS A 120 -10.96 3.75 3.45
CA HIS A 120 -10.94 2.58 4.35
C HIS A 120 -11.68 1.34 3.81
N VAL A 121 -12.22 1.36 2.59
CA VAL A 121 -13.07 0.29 2.06
C VAL A 121 -12.26 -0.58 1.09
N PRO A 122 -12.08 -1.88 1.36
CA PRO A 122 -11.47 -2.79 0.41
C PRO A 122 -12.18 -2.75 -0.94
N PHE A 123 -11.42 -2.55 -2.01
CA PHE A 123 -11.94 -2.45 -3.37
C PHE A 123 -11.03 -3.18 -4.34
N GLU A 124 -11.62 -3.69 -5.42
CA GLU A 124 -10.90 -4.29 -6.52
C GLU A 124 -11.71 -4.18 -7.82
N GLU A 125 -11.04 -3.77 -8.89
CA GLU A 125 -11.61 -3.72 -10.22
C GLU A 125 -10.54 -3.96 -11.29
N GLN A 126 -10.84 -4.83 -12.25
CA GLN A 126 -10.04 -5.00 -13.47
C GLN A 126 -10.57 -4.06 -14.56
N ARG A 127 -9.79 -3.03 -14.89
CA ARG A 127 -10.16 -2.04 -15.92
C ARG A 127 -9.52 -2.36 -17.25
N GLN A 128 -10.30 -2.22 -18.32
CA GLN A 128 -9.77 -2.35 -19.68
C GLN A 128 -9.36 -0.97 -20.20
N THR A 129 -8.11 -0.83 -20.60
CA THR A 129 -7.56 0.43 -21.15
C THR A 129 -7.10 0.23 -22.59
N GLY A 130 -6.73 1.32 -23.27
CA GLY A 130 -6.15 1.25 -24.62
C GLY A 130 -4.84 0.46 -24.71
N ASN A 131 -4.13 0.28 -23.59
CA ASN A 131 -2.84 -0.41 -23.53
C ASN A 131 -2.91 -1.72 -22.72
N GLY A 132 -4.10 -2.29 -22.54
CA GLY A 132 -4.32 -3.53 -21.82
C GLY A 132 -5.00 -3.37 -20.46
N PRO A 133 -5.13 -4.46 -19.69
CA PRO A 133 -5.82 -4.45 -18.41
C PRO A 133 -4.98 -3.79 -17.30
N CYS A 134 -5.64 -2.98 -16.48
CA CYS A 134 -5.11 -2.38 -15.26
C CYS A 134 -5.92 -2.85 -14.05
N LEU A 135 -5.24 -3.36 -13.03
CA LEU A 135 -5.86 -3.67 -11.74
C LEU A 135 -5.89 -2.40 -10.88
N LEU A 136 -7.08 -1.92 -10.52
CA LEU A 136 -7.27 -0.89 -9.50
C LEU A 136 -7.70 -1.56 -8.20
N ALA A 137 -6.96 -1.33 -7.11
CA ALA A 137 -7.29 -1.93 -5.83
C ALA A 137 -7.04 -1.02 -4.62
N ASN A 138 -7.87 -1.21 -3.60
CA ASN A 138 -7.70 -0.67 -2.26
C ASN A 138 -7.59 -1.85 -1.29
N PRO A 139 -6.55 -1.92 -0.44
CA PRO A 139 -6.40 -2.99 0.55
C PRO A 139 -7.37 -2.88 1.72
N GLY A 140 -8.09 -1.77 1.86
CA GLY A 140 -8.87 -1.41 3.03
C GLY A 140 -8.01 -0.75 4.10
N GLU A 141 -8.39 -0.92 5.36
CA GLU A 141 -7.70 -0.33 6.50
C GLU A 141 -7.03 -1.38 7.39
N ILE A 142 -5.86 -1.05 7.92
CA ILE A 142 -5.29 -1.78 9.07
C ILE A 142 -5.98 -1.36 10.37
N MET A 143 -6.37 -0.09 10.51
CA MET A 143 -6.94 0.50 11.73
C MET A 143 -8.18 -0.24 12.25
N ALA A 144 -9.00 -0.81 11.36
CA ALA A 144 -10.28 -1.44 11.65
C ALA A 144 -11.31 -0.50 12.32
N ARG A 145 -11.36 0.76 11.90
CA ARG A 145 -12.31 1.74 12.45
C ARG A 145 -13.74 1.51 11.96
N PHE A 146 -13.89 1.13 10.70
CA PHE A 146 -15.18 0.97 10.01
C PHE A 146 -15.48 -0.49 9.63
N GLY A 147 -14.51 -1.38 9.79
CA GLY A 147 -14.68 -2.80 9.54
C GLY A 147 -13.66 -3.65 10.28
N ALA A 148 -12.91 -4.44 9.52
CA ALA A 148 -11.89 -5.34 10.03
C ALA A 148 -10.51 -4.90 9.56
N THR A 149 -9.46 -5.34 10.25
CA THR A 149 -8.09 -5.16 9.78
C THR A 149 -7.92 -5.97 8.51
N THR A 150 -7.59 -5.28 7.42
CA THR A 150 -7.44 -5.89 6.10
C THR A 150 -6.17 -5.43 5.40
N PHE A 151 -5.65 -6.30 4.55
CA PHE A 151 -4.60 -5.99 3.59
C PHE A 151 -4.77 -6.88 2.37
N ARG A 152 -4.03 -6.61 1.30
CA ARG A 152 -4.15 -7.35 0.04
C ARG A 152 -2.83 -7.99 -0.36
N LEU A 153 -2.88 -9.27 -0.72
CA LEU A 153 -1.80 -9.97 -1.40
C LEU A 153 -2.06 -9.98 -2.90
N ILE A 154 -1.04 -9.69 -3.69
CA ILE A 154 -1.14 -9.61 -5.14
C ILE A 154 0.01 -10.40 -5.74
N ASP A 155 -0.32 -11.45 -6.48
CA ASP A 155 0.64 -12.17 -7.31
C ASP A 155 0.80 -11.43 -8.64
N THR A 156 1.98 -10.85 -8.86
CA THR A 156 2.29 -10.06 -10.06
C THR A 156 2.25 -10.87 -11.34
N ASP A 157 2.50 -12.18 -11.26
CA ASP A 157 2.68 -13.05 -12.43
C ASP A 157 1.32 -13.57 -12.90
N SER A 158 0.50 -14.01 -11.95
CA SER A 158 -0.87 -14.46 -12.24
C SER A 158 -1.92 -13.34 -12.25
N ARG A 159 -1.55 -12.15 -11.75
CA ARG A 159 -2.45 -11.00 -11.48
C ARG A 159 -3.62 -11.33 -10.56
N LYS A 160 -3.50 -12.40 -9.77
CA LYS A 160 -4.48 -12.78 -8.76
C LYS A 160 -4.27 -11.95 -7.50
N THR A 161 -5.37 -11.66 -6.85
CA THR A 161 -5.44 -10.85 -5.65
C THR A 161 -6.20 -11.62 -4.58
N GLU A 162 -5.80 -11.41 -3.34
CA GLU A 162 -6.50 -11.94 -2.17
C GLU A 162 -6.61 -10.85 -1.12
N LEU A 163 -7.83 -10.60 -0.64
CA LEU A 163 -8.07 -9.74 0.51
C LEU A 163 -7.97 -10.60 1.76
N ILE A 164 -7.02 -10.27 2.64
CA ILE A 164 -6.82 -10.97 3.89
C ILE A 164 -7.44 -10.15 5.02
N THR A 165 -8.32 -10.78 5.79
CA THR A 165 -8.86 -10.22 7.03
C THR A 165 -8.10 -10.79 8.23
N VAL A 166 -7.79 -9.93 9.19
CA VAL A 166 -7.09 -10.27 10.43
C VAL A 166 -8.03 -10.03 11.61
N ASP A 167 -8.24 -11.08 12.40
CA ASP A 167 -9.08 -11.05 13.61
C ASP A 167 -8.39 -10.35 14.79
#